data_AF-A0A2J0LAD4-F1
#
_entry.id   AF-A0A2J0LAD4-F1
#
_cell.length_a   1.000
_cell.length_b   1.000
_cell.length_c   1.000
_cell.angle_alpha   90.00
_cell.angle_beta   90.00
_cell.angle_gamma   90.00
#
_symmetry.space_group_name_H-M   'P 1'
#
loop_
_entity.id
_entity.type
_entity.pdbx_description
1 polymer ?
#
loop_
_entity_poly.entity_id
_entity_poly.type
_entity_poly.pdbx_seq_one_letter_code
_entity_poly.pdbx_strand_id
1 'polypeptide(L)'
;MKIQILILGMALLSGCVYLNHMEEIQNALISRPPLIGLKEKDLTEMFGLPGNKITSPFSDEKDGKDETWIYRDKWYGIINVRLINGEVTDVMYMYGPLSR
;
A
#
# COMPACT_ATOMS: atom_id res chain seq x y z
N MET A 1 -2.75 48.35 4.67
CA MET A 1 -3.65 47.26 4.20
C MET A 1 -3.01 46.39 3.11
N LYS A 2 -1.80 45.82 3.31
CA LYS A 2 -1.14 44.96 2.30
C LYS A 2 -0.77 43.56 2.82
N ILE A 3 -0.70 43.37 4.13
CA ILE A 3 -0.26 42.12 4.77
C ILE A 3 -1.39 41.07 4.81
N GLN A 4 -2.65 41.49 4.97
CA GLN A 4 -3.78 40.56 5.07
C GLN A 4 -4.05 39.78 3.78
N ILE A 5 -3.82 40.36 2.60
CA ILE A 5 -3.98 39.68 1.30
C ILE A 5 -2.89 38.61 1.10
N LEU A 6 -1.68 38.86 1.60
CA LEU A 6 -0.55 37.93 1.48
C LEU A 6 -0.77 36.64 2.30
N ILE A 7 -1.36 36.76 3.50
CA ILE A 7 -1.67 35.62 4.38
C ILE A 7 -2.84 34.80 3.81
N LEU A 8 -3.85 35.47 3.25
CA LEU A 8 -4.98 34.80 2.60
C LEU A 8 -4.55 33.97 1.39
N GLY A 9 -3.60 34.48 0.58
CA GLY A 9 -3.05 33.78 -0.57
C GLY A 9 -2.24 32.53 -0.22
N MET A 10 -1.48 32.55 0.88
CA MET A 10 -0.70 31.38 1.33
C MET A 10 -1.57 30.27 1.93
N ALA A 11 -2.65 30.62 2.63
CA ALA A 11 -3.62 29.64 3.16
C ALA A 11 -4.41 28.94 2.05
N LEU A 12 -4.80 29.66 0.99
CA LEU A 12 -5.47 29.06 -0.17
C LEU A 12 -4.56 28.09 -0.95
N LEU A 13 -3.30 28.45 -1.18
CA LEU A 13 -2.36 27.58 -1.91
C LEU A 13 -2.04 26.29 -1.14
N SER A 14 -1.84 26.39 0.18
CA SER A 14 -1.60 25.21 1.02
C SER A 14 -2.84 24.31 1.13
N GLY A 15 -4.04 24.87 1.17
CA GLY A 15 -5.30 24.12 1.11
C GLY A 15 -5.50 23.37 -0.22
N CYS A 16 -5.23 24.01 -1.36
CA CYS A 16 -5.36 23.37 -2.68
C CYS A 16 -4.32 22.26 -2.90
N VAL A 17 -3.07 22.44 -2.43
CA VAL A 17 -2.04 21.40 -2.52
C VAL A 17 -2.42 20.17 -1.70
N TYR A 18 -3.00 20.38 -0.50
CA TYR A 18 -3.46 19.28 0.34
C TYR A 18 -4.62 18.50 -0.29
N LEU A 19 -5.60 19.20 -0.87
CA LEU A 19 -6.74 18.57 -1.55
C LEU A 19 -6.31 17.75 -2.76
N ASN A 20 -5.45 18.30 -3.62
CA ASN A 20 -4.91 17.57 -4.77
C ASN A 20 -4.14 16.31 -4.34
N HIS A 21 -3.37 16.39 -3.26
CA HIS A 21 -2.62 15.25 -2.75
C HIS A 21 -3.53 14.14 -2.18
N MET A 22 -4.60 14.52 -1.48
CA MET A 22 -5.60 13.57 -0.96
C MET A 22 -6.39 12.90 -2.09
N GLU A 23 -6.69 13.65 -3.16
CA GLU A 23 -7.35 13.14 -4.36
C GLU A 23 -6.45 12.16 -5.14
N GLU A 24 -5.15 12.43 -5.25
CA GLU A 24 -4.18 11.49 -5.82
C GLU A 24 -4.12 10.17 -5.05
N ILE A 25 -4.13 10.23 -3.71
CA ILE A 25 -4.15 9.04 -2.85
C ILE A 25 -5.46 8.27 -3.03
N GLN A 26 -6.61 8.94 -3.05
CA GLN A 26 -7.91 8.28 -3.27
C GLN A 26 -8.00 7.65 -4.67
N ASN A 27 -7.54 8.34 -5.71
CA ASN A 27 -7.54 7.78 -7.06
C ASN A 27 -6.57 6.59 -7.17
N ALA A 28 -5.41 6.63 -6.50
CA ALA A 28 -4.51 5.49 -6.40
C ALA A 28 -5.11 4.29 -5.65
N LEU A 29 -6.02 4.54 -4.69
CA LEU A 29 -6.74 3.50 -3.95
C LEU A 29 -7.81 2.81 -4.78
N ILE A 30 -8.60 3.58 -5.52
CA ILE A 30 -9.77 3.08 -6.27
C ILE A 30 -9.33 2.39 -7.58
N SER A 31 -8.21 2.82 -8.16
CA SER A 31 -7.75 2.30 -9.46
C SER A 31 -6.90 1.03 -9.36
N ARG A 32 -6.53 0.56 -8.17
CA ARG A 32 -5.64 -0.59 -8.04
C ARG A 32 -6.40 -1.90 -8.28
N PRO A 33 -5.84 -2.80 -9.11
CA PRO A 33 -6.46 -4.09 -9.34
C PRO A 33 -6.56 -4.86 -8.01
N PRO A 34 -7.65 -5.63 -7.80
CA PRO A 34 -7.78 -6.45 -6.62
C PRO A 34 -6.62 -7.45 -6.58
N LEU A 35 -5.89 -7.48 -5.47
CA LEU A 35 -4.76 -8.38 -5.29
C LEU A 35 -5.18 -9.80 -4.89
N ILE A 36 -6.39 -9.97 -4.36
CA ILE A 36 -6.94 -11.28 -3.97
C ILE A 36 -7.12 -12.16 -5.21
N GLY A 37 -6.69 -13.41 -5.12
CA GLY A 37 -6.72 -14.39 -6.22
C GLY A 37 -5.55 -14.28 -7.19
N LEU A 38 -4.67 -13.27 -7.04
CA LEU A 38 -3.43 -13.22 -7.82
C LEU A 38 -2.48 -14.34 -7.39
N LYS A 39 -1.65 -14.80 -8.32
CA LYS A 39 -0.60 -15.77 -8.02
C LYS A 39 0.70 -15.08 -7.64
N GLU A 40 1.59 -15.82 -6.99
CA GLU A 40 2.97 -15.38 -6.65
C GLU A 40 3.69 -14.68 -7.80
N LYS A 41 3.55 -15.22 -9.01
CA LYS A 41 4.18 -14.65 -10.20
C LYS A 41 3.63 -13.25 -10.53
N ASP A 42 2.32 -13.05 -10.41
CA ASP A 42 1.65 -11.81 -10.78
C ASP A 42 2.02 -10.72 -9.78
N LEU A 43 2.09 -11.07 -8.49
CA LEU A 43 2.62 -10.20 -7.45
C LEU A 43 4.08 -9.81 -7.69
N THR A 44 4.90 -10.77 -8.12
CA THR A 44 6.32 -10.53 -8.39
C THR A 44 6.50 -9.63 -9.62
N GLU A 45 5.65 -9.77 -10.64
CA GLU A 45 5.62 -8.87 -11.80
C GLU A 45 5.17 -7.45 -11.42
N MET A 46 4.20 -7.31 -10.50
CA MET A 46 3.65 -6.01 -10.08
C MET A 46 4.56 -5.26 -9.10
N PHE A 47 5.10 -5.95 -8.09
CA PHE A 47 5.81 -5.33 -6.96
C PHE A 47 7.29 -5.71 -6.88
N GLY A 48 7.76 -6.63 -7.72
CA GLY A 48 9.06 -7.25 -7.57
C GLY A 48 9.08 -8.29 -6.45
N LEU A 49 10.27 -8.65 -6.00
CA LEU A 49 10.43 -9.56 -4.86
C LEU A 49 10.03 -8.85 -3.56
N PRO A 50 9.36 -9.56 -2.62
CA PRO A 50 9.04 -8.97 -1.34
C PRO A 50 10.31 -8.72 -0.53
N GLY A 51 10.29 -7.68 0.31
CA GLY A 51 11.41 -7.36 1.18
C GLY A 51 11.59 -8.39 2.31
N ASN A 52 10.50 -9.07 2.70
CA ASN A 52 10.54 -10.17 3.64
C ASN A 52 9.43 -11.20 3.35
N LYS A 53 9.66 -12.46 3.73
CA LYS A 53 8.70 -13.56 3.67
C LYS A 53 8.64 -14.25 5.03
N ILE A 54 7.44 -14.42 5.56
CA ILE A 54 7.19 -15.11 6.82
C ILE A 54 6.33 -16.34 6.50
N THR A 55 6.87 -17.54 6.73
CA THR A 55 6.09 -18.77 6.64
C THR A 55 5.33 -18.98 7.95
N SER A 56 4.05 -19.30 7.88
CA SER A 56 3.25 -19.57 9.07
C SER A 56 3.81 -20.78 9.83
N PRO A 57 4.08 -20.69 11.14
CA PRO A 57 4.54 -21.85 11.91
C PRO A 57 3.44 -22.91 12.09
N PHE A 58 2.21 -22.59 11.70
CA PHE A 58 1.04 -23.48 11.76
C PHE A 58 0.68 -24.04 10.38
N SER A 59 1.51 -23.84 9.35
CA SER A 59 1.27 -24.44 8.04
C SER A 59 1.55 -25.95 8.12
N ASP A 60 0.51 -26.76 8.26
CA ASP A 60 0.63 -28.20 8.07
C ASP A 60 0.87 -28.49 6.58
N GLU A 61 1.77 -29.45 6.26
CA GLU A 61 2.07 -29.84 4.86
C GLU A 61 0.83 -30.24 4.04
N LYS A 62 -0.29 -30.57 4.70
CA LYS A 62 -1.58 -30.90 4.07
C LYS A 62 -2.39 -29.69 3.62
N ASP A 63 -2.26 -28.56 4.30
CA ASP A 63 -3.04 -27.35 4.02
C ASP A 63 -2.35 -26.45 2.98
N GLY A 64 -1.11 -26.79 2.65
CA GLY A 64 -0.32 -26.10 1.67
C GLY A 64 0.57 -25.02 2.27
N LYS A 65 1.40 -24.44 1.41
CA LYS A 65 2.38 -23.43 1.82
C LYS A 65 1.66 -22.13 2.17
N ASP A 66 1.56 -21.80 3.46
CA ASP A 66 0.98 -20.55 3.98
C ASP A 66 2.10 -19.56 4.31
N GLU A 67 2.17 -18.49 3.53
CA GLU A 67 3.19 -17.45 3.66
C GLU A 67 2.60 -16.06 3.69
N THR A 68 3.22 -15.17 4.44
CA THR A 68 2.96 -13.73 4.37
C THR A 68 4.16 -13.04 3.75
N TRP A 69 3.94 -12.37 2.63
CA TRP A 69 4.93 -11.57 1.92
C TRP A 69 4.75 -10.11 2.28
N ILE A 70 5.86 -9.43 2.60
CA ILE A 70 5.87 -8.05 3.06
C ILE A 70 6.52 -7.16 2.02
N TYR A 71 5.77 -6.19 1.53
CA TYR A 71 6.20 -5.19 0.57
C TYR A 71 6.26 -3.81 1.19
N ARG A 72 7.18 -2.98 0.69
CA ARG A 72 7.21 -1.55 0.99
C ARG A 72 6.71 -0.79 -0.23
N ASP A 73 5.54 -0.17 -0.09
CA ASP A 73 4.93 0.63 -1.16
C ASP A 73 4.99 2.12 -0.79
N LYS A 74 5.28 2.97 -1.77
CA LYS A 74 5.45 4.42 -1.56
C LYS A 74 4.17 5.13 -1.07
N TRP A 75 3.01 4.54 -1.28
CA TRP A 75 1.71 5.10 -0.90
C TRP A 75 1.19 4.52 0.41
N TYR A 76 1.37 3.22 0.63
CA TYR A 76 0.83 2.52 1.79
C TYR A 76 1.85 2.36 2.92
N GLY A 77 3.13 2.64 2.69
CA GLY A 77 4.19 2.30 3.63
C GLY A 77 4.49 0.80 3.60
N ILE A 78 3.59 -0.03 4.14
CA ILE A 78 3.76 -1.49 4.19
C ILE A 78 2.50 -2.20 3.67
N ILE A 79 2.69 -3.19 2.81
CA ILE A 79 1.64 -4.10 2.34
C ILE A 79 2.02 -5.52 2.76
N ASN A 80 1.17 -6.15 3.57
CA ASN A 80 1.28 -7.56 3.92
C ASN A 80 0.30 -8.35 3.05
N VAL A 81 0.81 -9.33 2.32
CA VAL A 81 0.04 -10.17 1.42
C VAL A 81 0.14 -11.60 1.91
N ARG A 82 -0.97 -12.22 2.28
CA ARG A 82 -1.01 -13.64 2.66
C ARG A 82 -1.28 -14.49 1.43
N LEU A 83 -0.47 -15.52 1.26
CA LEU A 83 -0.57 -16.50 0.20
C LEU A 83 -0.77 -17.88 0.79
N ILE A 84 -1.73 -18.62 0.24
CA ILE A 84 -1.93 -20.03 0.53
C ILE A 84 -1.77 -20.78 -0.79
N ASN A 85 -0.82 -21.71 -0.86
CA ASN A 85 -0.46 -22.41 -2.10
C ASN A 85 -0.09 -21.48 -3.26
N GLY A 86 0.54 -20.36 -2.92
CA GLY A 86 1.00 -19.36 -3.89
C GLY A 86 -0.10 -18.52 -4.53
N GLU A 87 -1.31 -18.53 -3.97
CA GLU A 87 -2.43 -17.65 -4.34
C GLU A 87 -2.76 -16.70 -3.20
N VAL A 88 -3.02 -15.42 -3.51
CA VAL A 88 -3.34 -14.39 -2.53
C VAL A 88 -4.72 -14.61 -1.95
N THR A 89 -4.78 -14.82 -0.64
CA THR A 89 -6.04 -15.02 0.08
C THR A 89 -6.41 -13.83 0.95
N ASP A 90 -5.44 -13.04 1.39
CA ASP A 90 -5.67 -11.88 2.23
C ASP A 90 -4.62 -10.78 1.98
N VAL A 91 -5.03 -9.52 2.18
CA VAL A 91 -4.16 -8.36 2.02
C VAL A 91 -4.45 -7.33 3.10
N MET A 92 -3.41 -6.96 3.83
CA MET A 92 -3.46 -5.91 4.83
C MET A 92 -2.55 -4.75 4.44
N TYR A 93 -3.15 -3.57 4.27
CA TYR A 93 -2.46 -2.33 4.01
C TYR A 93 -2.22 -1.58 5.32
N MET A 94 -0.97 -1.32 5.66
CA MET A 94 -0.59 -0.64 6.91
C MET A 94 0.01 0.73 6.62
N TYR A 95 -0.81 1.77 6.71
CA TYR A 95 -0.36 3.15 6.64
C TYR A 95 0.47 3.51 7.88
N GLY A 96 1.79 3.56 7.72
CA GLY A 96 2.69 4.18 8.69
C GLY A 96 3.11 5.57 8.21
N PRO A 97 3.44 6.51 9.12
CA PRO A 97 4.21 7.68 8.72
C PRO A 97 5.48 7.15 8.04
N LEU A 98 5.70 7.54 6.78
CA LEU A 98 6.97 7.32 6.10
C LEU A 98 8.01 8.12 6.88
N SER A 99 8.60 7.52 7.92
CA SER A 99 9.68 8.14 8.68
C SER A 99 10.84 8.37 7.71
N ARG A 100 11.08 9.65 7.42
CA ARG A 100 12.28 10.14 6.74
C ARG A 100 13.55 9.68 7.46
#